data_AF-A0AAU5LXN2-F1
#
_entry.id   AF-A0AAU5LXN2-F1
#
_cell.length_a   1.000
_cell.length_b   1.000
_cell.length_c   1.000
_cell.angle_alpha   90.00
_cell.angle_beta   90.00
_cell.angle_gamma   90.00
#
_symmetry.space_group_name_H-M   'P 1'
#
loop_
_entity.id
_entity.type
_entity.pdbx_description
1 polymer ?
#
loop_
_entity_poly.entity_id
_entity_poly.type
_entity_poly.pdbx_seq_one_letter_code
_entity_poly.pdbx_strand_id
1 'polypeptide(L)'
;MIAGRYRGKVLEAVGRTVALKDAQAAELAKVLKPAGPSHPWPDEIPAYRWGGKDTKVPLLKVQPRLVIEVAADAAMQAGQYRHPLRLIRIRAELQPEDVPTLPGTGADE
;
A
#
# COMPACT_ATOMS: atom_id res chain seq x y z
N MET A 1 7.55 -2.96 0.36
CA MET A 1 6.67 -1.77 0.30
C MET A 1 5.25 -2.19 0.70
N ILE A 2 4.44 -1.26 1.23
CA ILE A 2 3.00 -1.49 1.47
C ILE A 2 2.23 -0.71 0.41
N ALA A 3 1.23 -1.34 -0.21
CA ALA A 3 0.32 -0.70 -1.14
C ALA A 3 -1.00 -0.35 -0.43
N GLY A 4 -1.58 0.78 -0.82
CA GLY A 4 -2.88 1.22 -0.35
C GLY A 4 -3.87 1.41 -1.49
N ARG A 5 -5.16 1.37 -1.16
CA ARG A 5 -6.25 1.72 -2.06
C ARG A 5 -7.30 2.52 -1.30
N TYR A 6 -7.87 3.52 -1.95
CA TYR A 6 -8.87 4.38 -1.33
C TYR A 6 -10.19 3.64 -1.16
N ARG A 7 -10.83 3.82 0.00
CA ARG A 7 -12.25 3.57 0.26
C ARG A 7 -12.90 4.92 0.58
N GLY A 8 -13.67 5.46 -0.37
CA GLY A 8 -14.10 6.85 -0.29
C GLY A 8 -12.89 7.78 -0.16
N LYS A 9 -12.76 8.48 0.97
CA LYS A 9 -11.64 9.40 1.27
C LYS A 9 -10.50 8.80 2.10
N VAL A 10 -10.66 7.56 2.56
CA VAL A 10 -9.71 6.91 3.48
C VAL A 10 -8.79 5.98 2.68
N LEU A 11 -7.48 6.13 2.86
CA LEU A 11 -6.51 5.20 2.27
C LEU A 11 -6.36 3.96 3.17
N GLU A 12 -6.76 2.80 2.67
CA GLU A 12 -6.60 1.52 3.37
C GLU A 12 -5.39 0.77 2.84
N ALA A 13 -4.61 0.15 3.72
CA ALA A 13 -3.56 -0.77 3.32
C ALA A 13 -4.20 -2.05 2.74
N VAL A 14 -3.82 -2.42 1.52
CA VAL A 14 -4.40 -3.58 0.80
C VAL A 14 -3.43 -4.74 0.67
N GLY A 15 -2.13 -4.53 0.88
CA GLY A 15 -1.17 -5.61 0.83
C GLY A 15 0.27 -5.14 0.90
N ARG A 16 1.15 -6.09 1.21
CA ARG A 16 2.60 -5.89 1.19
C ARG A 16 3.16 -6.46 -0.11
N THR A 17 4.11 -5.75 -0.73
CA THR A 17 4.85 -6.30 -1.85
C THR A 17 5.86 -7.36 -1.40
N VAL A 18 6.27 -8.23 -2.32
CA VAL A 18 7.55 -8.93 -2.23
C VAL A 18 8.71 -7.93 -2.11
N ALA A 19 9.91 -8.42 -1.80
CA ALA A 19 11.12 -7.61 -1.87
C ALA A 19 11.22 -6.96 -3.27
N LEU A 20 11.45 -5.66 -3.29
CA LEU A 20 11.62 -4.93 -4.53
C LEU A 20 13.01 -5.25 -5.10
N LYS A 21 13.12 -5.25 -6.42
CA LYS A 21 14.44 -5.25 -7.06
C LYS A 21 15.11 -3.89 -6.80
N ASP A 22 16.43 -3.86 -6.75
CA ASP A 22 17.19 -2.63 -6.46
C ASP A 22 16.84 -1.47 -7.41
N ALA A 23 16.72 -1.77 -8.71
CA ALA A 23 16.28 -0.79 -9.71
C ALA A 23 14.87 -0.23 -9.40
N GLN A 24 13.93 -1.08 -9.00
CA GLN A 24 12.57 -0.62 -8.64
C GLN A 24 12.57 0.23 -7.37
N ALA A 25 13.37 -0.14 -6.38
CA ALA A 25 13.54 0.64 -5.16
C ALA A 25 14.16 2.02 -5.46
N ALA A 26 15.17 2.06 -6.33
CA ALA A 26 15.81 3.30 -6.76
C ALA A 26 14.84 4.23 -7.52
N GLU A 27 14.04 3.69 -8.44
CA GLU A 27 13.02 4.48 -9.15
C GLU A 27 11.96 5.04 -8.20
N LEU A 28 11.46 4.23 -7.27
CA LEU A 28 10.52 4.70 -6.26
C LEU A 28 11.12 5.78 -5.35
N ALA A 29 12.37 5.62 -4.92
CA ALA A 29 13.04 6.59 -4.07
C ALA A 29 13.16 7.99 -4.71
N LYS A 30 13.22 8.08 -6.04
CA LYS A 30 13.26 9.36 -6.77
C LYS A 30 11.94 10.12 -6.74
N VAL A 31 10.81 9.41 -6.60
CA VAL A 31 9.47 10.00 -6.78
C VAL A 31 8.65 10.03 -5.49
N LEU A 32 8.99 9.19 -4.50
CA LEU A 32 8.31 9.16 -3.22
C LEU A 32 8.65 10.40 -2.40
N LYS A 33 7.61 11.03 -1.86
CA LYS A 33 7.73 12.18 -0.96
C LYS A 33 7.25 11.80 0.43
N PRO A 34 7.94 12.23 1.50
CA PRO A 34 7.48 12.01 2.87
C PRO A 34 6.06 12.53 3.10
N ALA A 35 5.26 11.78 3.85
CA ALA A 35 3.93 12.22 4.25
C ALA A 35 3.98 13.28 5.35
N GLY A 36 2.93 14.09 5.43
CA GLY A 36 2.64 14.93 6.60
C GLY A 36 1.96 14.14 7.73
N PRO A 37 1.69 14.80 8.87
CA PRO A 37 1.12 14.17 10.06
C PRO A 37 -0.31 13.65 9.87
N SER A 38 -1.04 14.15 8.86
CA SER A 38 -2.42 13.75 8.55
C SER A 38 -2.54 12.41 7.80
N HIS A 39 -1.44 11.65 7.67
CA HIS A 39 -1.45 10.38 6.99
C HIS A 39 -2.27 9.34 7.79
N PRO A 40 -3.23 8.63 7.18
CA PRO A 40 -4.20 7.79 7.92
C PRO A 40 -3.60 6.51 8.50
N TRP A 41 -2.39 6.13 8.10
CA TRP A 41 -1.72 4.92 8.58
C TRP A 41 -0.94 5.14 9.88
N PRO A 42 -0.80 4.09 10.72
CA PRO A 42 -0.01 4.16 11.94
C PRO A 42 1.48 4.39 11.65
N ASP A 43 2.22 4.85 12.66
CA ASP A 43 3.68 5.03 12.57
C ASP A 43 4.45 3.71 12.59
N GLU A 44 3.83 2.62 13.04
CA GLU A 44 4.44 1.30 13.14
C GLU A 44 3.47 0.20 12.69
N ILE A 45 4.03 -0.90 12.17
CA ILE A 45 3.27 -2.08 11.79
C ILE A 45 3.87 -3.36 12.39
N PRO A 46 3.07 -4.42 12.59
CA PRO A 46 3.59 -5.68 13.09
C PRO A 46 4.58 -6.32 12.11
N ALA A 47 5.68 -6.84 12.63
CA ALA A 47 6.79 -7.40 11.89
C ALA A 47 6.55 -8.87 11.49
N TYR A 48 5.35 -9.20 10.99
CA TYR A 48 4.76 -10.55 10.76
C TYR A 48 5.66 -11.65 10.14
N ARG A 49 6.89 -11.36 9.70
CA ARG A 49 7.87 -12.34 9.19
C ARG A 49 9.28 -12.31 9.81
N TRP A 50 9.63 -11.35 10.67
CA TRP A 50 11.00 -11.18 11.17
C TRP A 50 11.10 -10.99 12.70
N GLY A 51 10.01 -11.21 13.45
CA GLY A 51 10.01 -11.10 14.91
C GLY A 51 8.83 -11.81 15.59
N GLY A 52 8.84 -11.83 16.92
CA GLY A 52 7.73 -12.36 17.73
C GLY A 52 6.43 -11.59 17.51
N LYS A 53 5.29 -12.12 18.01
CA LYS A 53 3.95 -11.53 17.82
C LYS A 53 3.86 -10.03 18.17
N ASP A 54 4.72 -9.55 19.06
CA ASP A 54 4.74 -8.16 19.53
C ASP A 54 5.80 -7.28 18.86
N THR A 55 6.58 -7.82 17.91
CA THR A 55 7.60 -7.02 17.23
C THR A 55 6.94 -6.04 16.27
N LYS A 56 7.18 -4.75 16.46
CA LYS A 56 6.75 -3.67 15.58
C LYS A 56 7.94 -3.10 14.83
N VAL A 57 7.71 -2.69 13.60
CA VAL A 57 8.71 -1.98 12.78
C VAL A 57 8.16 -0.63 12.33
N PRO A 58 9.01 0.42 12.29
CA PRO A 58 8.60 1.72 11.80
C PRO A 58 8.08 1.66 10.37
N LEU A 59 7.00 2.39 10.11
CA LEU A 59 6.43 2.59 8.79
C LEU A 59 6.82 3.98 8.28
N LEU A 60 7.65 4.03 7.25
CA LEU A 60 7.92 5.29 6.55
C LEU A 60 6.70 5.68 5.71
N LYS A 61 5.93 6.65 6.21
CA LYS A 61 4.72 7.16 5.54
C LYS A 61 5.10 8.12 4.41
N VAL A 62 4.47 7.95 3.25
CA VAL A 62 4.70 8.74 2.03
C VAL A 62 3.41 9.39 1.56
N GLN A 63 3.48 10.46 0.79
CA GLN A 63 2.30 11.09 0.22
C GLN A 63 1.55 10.08 -0.66
N PRO A 64 0.24 9.89 -0.46
CA PRO A 64 -0.53 8.87 -1.18
C PRO A 64 -0.95 9.34 -2.59
N ARG A 65 0.04 9.80 -3.36
CA ARG A 65 -0.16 10.38 -4.71
C ARG A 65 0.40 9.51 -5.83
N LEU A 66 1.31 8.60 -5.51
CA LEU A 66 1.94 7.73 -6.50
C LEU A 66 1.06 6.52 -6.78
N VAL A 67 0.67 6.34 -8.05
CA VAL A 67 -0.02 5.12 -8.50
C VAL A 67 1.00 4.10 -9.00
N ILE A 68 0.81 2.85 -8.59
CA ILE A 68 1.61 1.72 -9.02
C ILE A 68 0.71 0.63 -9.58
N GLU A 69 1.21 -0.07 -10.59
CA GLU A 69 0.59 -1.30 -11.09
C GLU A 69 1.23 -2.49 -10.39
N VAL A 70 0.40 -3.39 -9.87
CA VAL A 70 0.83 -4.58 -9.14
C VAL A 70 0.14 -5.82 -9.68
N ALA A 71 0.87 -6.94 -9.70
CA ALA A 71 0.27 -8.26 -9.82
C ALA A 71 -0.08 -8.77 -8.43
N ALA A 72 -1.32 -9.24 -8.28
CA ALA A 72 -1.85 -9.83 -7.07
C ALA A 72 -2.49 -11.18 -7.39
N ASP A 73 -2.37 -12.13 -6.46
CA ASP A 73 -3.16 -13.35 -6.54
C ASP A 73 -4.62 -13.08 -6.11
N ALA A 74 -5.57 -13.85 -6.63
CA ALA A 74 -7.01 -13.65 -6.45
C ALA A 74 -7.47 -13.82 -4.98
N ALA A 75 -6.60 -14.36 -4.12
CA ALA A 75 -6.88 -14.62 -2.71
C ALA A 75 -6.99 -13.32 -1.87
N MET A 76 -8.20 -12.76 -1.79
CA MET A 76 -8.51 -11.63 -0.89
C MET A 76 -9.21 -12.10 0.40
N GLN A 77 -9.00 -11.37 1.49
CA GLN A 77 -9.76 -11.47 2.74
C GLN A 77 -9.94 -10.07 3.32
N ALA A 78 -11.18 -9.68 3.62
CA ALA A 78 -11.53 -8.35 4.17
C ALA A 78 -10.88 -7.16 3.41
N GLY A 79 -10.89 -7.20 2.06
CA GLY A 79 -10.34 -6.14 1.22
C GLY A 79 -8.80 -6.12 1.10
N GLN A 80 -8.11 -7.08 1.72
CA GLN A 80 -6.65 -7.22 1.67
C GLN A 80 -6.23 -8.48 0.91
N TYR A 81 -5.12 -8.40 0.18
CA TYR A 81 -4.49 -9.55 -0.46
C TYR A 81 -3.77 -10.39 0.57
N ARG A 82 -4.11 -11.67 0.64
CA ARG A 82 -3.45 -12.63 1.54
C ARG A 82 -2.03 -12.95 1.08
N HIS A 83 -1.78 -12.88 -0.22
CA HIS A 83 -0.49 -13.13 -0.82
C HIS A 83 0.24 -11.83 -1.19
N PRO A 84 1.59 -11.82 -1.13
CA PRO A 84 2.37 -10.64 -1.43
C PRO A 84 2.18 -10.15 -2.86
N LEU A 85 2.09 -8.83 -3.01
CA LEU A 85 1.98 -8.14 -4.29
C LEU A 85 3.33 -8.13 -5.02
N ARG A 86 3.32 -8.16 -6.35
CA ARG A 86 4.53 -7.90 -7.15
C ARG A 86 4.38 -6.57 -7.87
N LEU A 87 5.33 -5.66 -7.69
CA LEU A 87 5.37 -4.41 -8.41
C LEU A 87 5.68 -4.66 -9.89
N ILE A 88 4.79 -4.20 -10.77
CA ILE A 88 4.98 -4.24 -12.22
C ILE A 88 5.67 -2.95 -12.67
N ARG A 89 5.05 -1.80 -12.40
CA ARG A 89 5.57 -0.48 -12.81
C ARG A 89 4.92 0.67 -12.03
N ILE A 90 5.55 1.83 -12.11
CA ILE A 90 4.95 3.11 -11.70
C ILE A 90 4.01 3.58 -12.83
N ARG A 91 2.84 4.10 -12.47
CA ARG A 91 1.85 4.68 -13.39
C ARG A 91 1.83 6.20 -13.20
N ALA A 92 2.89 6.86 -13.65
CA ALA A 92 3.07 8.31 -13.45
C ALA A 92 2.02 9.16 -14.20
N GLU A 93 1.35 8.56 -15.16
CA GLU A 93 0.25 9.15 -15.91
C GLU A 93 -1.10 9.12 -15.17
N LEU A 94 -1.19 8.39 -14.05
CA LEU A 94 -2.42 8.26 -13.26
C LEU A 94 -2.31 9.04 -11.94
N GLN A 95 -3.42 9.66 -11.55
CA GLN A 95 -3.66 10.17 -10.21
C GLN A 95 -4.44 9.12 -9.38
N PRO A 96 -4.41 9.22 -8.04
CA PRO A 96 -5.16 8.30 -7.19
C PRO A 96 -6.67 8.23 -7.50
N GLU A 97 -7.27 9.35 -7.89
CA GLU A 97 -8.67 9.46 -8.30
C GLU A 97 -9.00 8.71 -9.59
N ASP A 98 -8.01 8.42 -10.44
CA ASP A 98 -8.18 7.63 -11.66
C ASP A 98 -8.27 6.11 -11.38
N VAL A 99 -7.94 5.69 -10.15
CA VAL A 99 -7.96 4.29 -9.73
C VAL A 99 -9.30 3.99 -9.08
N PRO A 100 -10.05 2.97 -9.53
CA PRO A 100 -11.30 2.59 -8.88
C PRO A 100 -11.09 2.35 -7.38
N THR A 101 -11.97 2.88 -6.54
CA THR A 101 -11.88 2.70 -5.09
C THR A 101 -12.27 1.28 -4.68
N LEU A 102 -11.90 0.88 -3.46
CA LEU A 102 -12.50 -0.29 -2.82
C LEU A 102 -14.01 -0.09 -2.71
N PRO A 103 -14.82 -1.16 -2.83
CA PRO A 103 -16.26 -1.08 -2.60
C PRO A 103 -16.51 -0.59 -1.17
N GLY A 104 -17.60 0.15 -0.94
CA GLY A 104 -18.02 0.53 0.41
C GLY A 104 -18.19 -0.70 1.31
N THR A 105 -17.94 -0.54 2.61
CA THR A 105 -18.30 -1.60 3.57
C THR A 105 -19.82 -1.62 3.58
N GLY A 106 -20.45 -2.67 3.07
CA GLY A 106 -21.91 -2.76 2.91
C GLY A 106 -22.66 -2.75 4.24
N ALA A 107 -22.78 -1.57 4.85
CA ALA A 107 -23.61 -1.25 6.00
C ALA A 107 -24.49 -0.04 5.63
N ASP A 108 -25.17 -0.15 4.50
CA ASP A 108 -26.30 0.68 4.09
C ASP A 108 -27.17 -0.21 3.18
N GLU A 109 -27.86 -1.16 3.80
CA GLU A 109 -29.15 -1.71 3.35
C GLU A 109 -30.06 -1.88 4.57
#